data_AF-A0AA49JMG3-F1
#
_entry.id   AF-A0AA49JMG3-F1
#
_cell.length_a   1.000
_cell.length_b   1.000
_cell.length_c   1.000
_cell.angle_alpha   90.00
_cell.angle_beta   90.00
_cell.angle_gamma   90.00
#
_symmetry.space_group_name_H-M   'P 1'
#
loop_
_entity.id
_entity.type
_entity.pdbx_description
1 polymer ?
#
loop_
_entity_poly.entity_id
_entity_poly.type
_entity_poly.pdbx_seq_one_letter_code
_entity_poly.pdbx_strand_id
1 'polypeptide(L)' 'MNKTKSCFLREVRKYKDHLTRQQFKTLRGQVINGECEGAKKGLEKILNRRMQHEHTKNIC' A
#
# COMPACT_ATOMS: atom_id res chain seq x y z
N MET A 1 -17.83 -0.54 13.73
CA MET A 1 -16.81 -0.39 12.67
C MET A 1 -15.79 -1.51 12.81
N ASN A 2 -15.68 -2.41 11.82
CA ASN A 2 -14.82 -3.61 11.90
C ASN A 2 -13.35 -3.25 12.20
N LYS A 3 -12.82 -3.73 13.34
CA LYS A 3 -11.48 -3.41 13.88
C LYS A 3 -10.34 -3.65 12.87
N THR A 4 -10.54 -4.61 11.96
CA THR A 4 -9.59 -4.99 10.91
C THR A 4 -9.44 -3.93 9.82
N LYS A 5 -10.55 -3.28 9.42
CA LYS A 5 -10.55 -2.26 8.35
C LYS A 5 -9.80 -1.00 8.78
N SER A 6 -9.96 -0.59 10.05
CA SER A 6 -9.29 0.61 10.58
C SER A 6 -7.79 0.42 10.76
N CYS A 7 -7.36 -0.77 11.18
CA CYS A 7 -5.95 -1.09 11.33
C CYS A 7 -5.21 -1.04 9.98
N PHE A 8 -5.81 -1.65 8.95
CA PHE A 8 -5.21 -1.69 7.61
C PHE A 8 -5.15 -0.30 6.95
N LEU A 9 -6.19 0.52 7.10
CA LEU A 9 -6.17 1.90 6.61
C LEU A 9 -5.07 2.74 7.27
N ARG A 10 -4.79 2.48 8.56
CA ARG A 10 -3.70 3.14 9.28
C ARG A 10 -2.34 2.72 8.74
N GLU A 11 -2.19 1.46 8.36
CA GLU A 11 -0.98 0.92 7.74
C GLU A 11 -0.74 1.51 6.34
N VAL A 12 -1.76 1.49 5.46
CA VAL A 12 -1.68 2.10 4.12
C VAL A 12 -1.36 3.60 4.20
N ARG A 13 -1.83 4.31 5.22
CA ARG A 13 -1.48 5.73 5.44
C ARG A 13 0.00 5.96 5.75
N LYS A 14 0.70 5.03 6.42
CA LYS A 14 2.14 5.16 6.69
C LYS A 14 2.95 5.22 5.40
N TYR A 15 2.49 4.54 4.37
CA TYR A 15 3.15 4.47 3.08
C TYR A 15 2.61 5.48 2.08
N LYS A 16 1.83 6.47 2.50
CA LYS A 16 1.15 7.41 1.59
C LYS A 16 2.14 8.16 0.69
N ASP A 17 3.31 8.53 1.19
CA ASP A 17 4.36 9.20 0.42
C ASP A 17 5.00 8.26 -0.64
N HIS A 18 4.96 6.95 -0.37
CA HIS A 18 5.35 5.89 -1.29
C HIS A 18 4.19 5.35 -2.14
N LEU A 19 3.06 6.05 -2.22
CA LEU A 19 1.91 5.67 -3.03
C LEU A 19 1.47 6.82 -3.92
N THR A 20 1.06 6.52 -5.15
CA THR A 20 0.34 7.52 -5.95
C THR A 20 -1.08 7.69 -5.40
N ARG A 21 -1.72 8.83 -5.67
CA ARG A 21 -3.12 9.08 -5.28
C ARG A 21 -4.06 7.97 -5.77
N GLN A 22 -3.80 7.43 -6.96
CA GLN A 22 -4.58 6.34 -7.53
C GLN A 22 -4.37 5.03 -6.77
N GLN A 23 -3.12 4.66 -6.48
CA GLN A 23 -2.78 3.45 -5.71
C GLN A 23 -3.42 3.49 -4.32
N PHE A 24 -3.34 4.64 -3.64
CA PHE A 24 -3.97 4.83 -2.34
C PHE A 24 -5.50 4.67 -2.40
N LYS A 25 -6.17 5.25 -3.42
CA LYS A 25 -7.61 5.09 -3.61
C LYS A 25 -8.00 3.63 -3.87
N THR A 26 -7.23 2.91 -4.69
CA THR A 26 -7.48 1.49 -5.00
C THR A 26 -7.36 0.62 -3.75
N LEU A 27 -6.24 0.73 -3.01
CA LEU A 27 -6.03 -0.02 -1.77
C LEU A 27 -7.12 0.27 -0.73
N ARG A 28 -7.51 1.55 -0.62
CA ARG A 28 -8.63 1.96 0.24
C ARG A 28 -9.95 1.32 -0.19
N GLY A 29 -10.26 1.28 -1.48
CA GLY A 29 -11.47 0.65 -2.03
C GLY A 29 -11.54 -0.84 -1.72
N GLN A 30 -10.42 -1.55 -1.88
CA GLN A 30 -10.32 -2.98 -1.55
C GLN A 30 -10.59 -3.24 -0.06
N VAL A 31 -10.01 -2.45 0.84
CA VAL A 31 -10.26 -2.57 2.29
C VAL A 31 -11.72 -2.28 2.65
N ILE A 32 -12.35 -1.29 1.99
CA ILE A 32 -13.77 -0.96 2.19
C ILE A 32 -14.65 -2.15 1.77
N ASN A 33 -14.35 -2.76 0.62
CA ASN A 33 -15.06 -3.92 0.08
C ASN A 33 -14.81 -5.24 0.84
N GLY A 34 -13.84 -5.27 1.76
CA GLY A 34 -13.52 -6.44 2.57
C GLY A 34 -12.35 -7.28 2.06
N GLU A 35 -11.76 -6.90 0.91
CA GLU A 35 -10.58 -7.54 0.33
C GLU A 35 -9.27 -7.05 0.97
N CYS A 36 -9.15 -7.22 2.29
CA CYS A 36 -7.97 -6.75 3.03
C CYS A 36 -6.68 -7.46 2.60
N GLU A 37 -6.76 -8.75 2.28
CA GLU A 37 -5.60 -9.54 1.86
C GLU A 37 -5.09 -9.14 0.47
N GLY A 38 -6.01 -8.87 -0.46
CA GLY A 38 -5.68 -8.34 -1.79
C GLY A 38 -5.02 -6.96 -1.70
N ALA A 39 -5.53 -6.09 -0.83
CA ALA A 39 -4.91 -4.80 -0.55
C ALA A 39 -3.49 -4.96 0.03
N LYS A 40 -3.25 -5.93 0.92
CA LYS A 40 -1.92 -6.21 1.48
C LYS A 40 -0.92 -6.65 0.43
N LYS A 41 -1.27 -7.66 -0.38
CA LYS A 41 -0.42 -8.12 -1.49
C LYS A 41 -0.13 -6.99 -2.49
N GLY A 42 -1.13 -6.16 -2.79
CA GLY A 42 -0.97 -4.99 -3.64
C GLY A 42 0.01 -3.95 -3.07
N LEU A 43 -0.12 -3.63 -1.78
CA LEU A 43 0.78 -2.72 -1.08
C LEU A 43 2.22 -3.23 -1.07
N GLU A 44 2.45 -4.50 -0.69
CA GLU A 44 3.79 -5.12 -0.71
C GLU A 44 4.42 -5.07 -2.10
N LYS A 45 3.66 -5.37 -3.15
CA LYS A 45 4.16 -5.32 -4.53
C LYS A 45 4.56 -3.91 -4.96
N ILE A 46 3.82 -2.88 -4.53
CA ILE A 46 4.15 -1.48 -4.83
C ILE A 46 5.42 -1.06 -4.08
N LEU A 47 5.51 -1.39 -2.79
CA LEU A 47 6.67 -1.06 -1.97
C LEU A 47 7.93 -1.77 -2.47
N ASN A 48 7.85 -3.07 -2.74
CA ASN A 48 8.97 -3.82 -3.31
C ASN A 48 9.46 -3.20 -4.62
N ARG A 49 8.56 -2.81 -5.53
CA ARG A 49 8.97 -2.12 -6.77
C ARG A 49 9.69 -0.80 -6.49
N ARG A 50 9.19 0.02 -5.56
CA ARG A 50 9.81 1.32 -5.24
C ARG A 50 11.15 1.16 -4.54
N MET A 51 11.27 0.25 -3.59
CA MET A 51 12.51 -0.01 -2.86
C MET A 51 13.60 -0.63 -3.74
N GLN A 52 13.23 -1.51 -4.68
CA GLN A 52 14.17 -2.05 -5.68
C GLN A 52 14.70 -0.96 -6.64
N HIS A 53 13.88 0.05 -6.94
CA HIS A 53 14.32 1.22 -7.71
C HIS A 53 15.21 2.18 -6.90
N GLU A 54 15.10 2.23 -5.57
CA GLU A 54 16.04 3.01 -4.73
C GLU A 54 17.41 2.31 -4.63
N HIS A 55 17.44 0.98 -4.56
CA HIS A 55 18.70 0.23 -4.49
C HIS A 55 19.53 0.34 -5.77
N THR A 56 18.90 0.37 -6.94
CA THR A 56 19.59 0.50 -8.23
C THR A 56 20.05 1.91 -8.56
N LYS A 57 19.47 2.94 -7.92
CA LYS A 57 19.91 4.35 -8.09
C LYS A 57 21.17 4.70 -7.31
N ASN A 58 21.55 3.89 -6.32
CA ASN A 58 22.71 4.13 -5.46
C ASN A 58 23.97 3.34 -5.93
N ILE A 59 23.92 2.77 -7.14
CA ILE A 59 25.01 2.02 -7.80
C ILE A 59 25.53 2.78 -9.03
N CYS A 60 25.13 4.05 -9.22
CA CYS A 60 25.69 4.93 -10.24
C CYS A 60 26.40 6.13 -9.59
#